data_AF-A0A3M1ILS8-F1
#
_entry.id   AF-A0A3M1ILS8-F1
#
_cell.length_a   1.000
_cell.length_b   1.000
_cell.length_c   1.000
_cell.angle_alpha   90.00
_cell.angle_beta   90.00
_cell.angle_gamma   90.00
#
_symmetry.space_group_name_H-M   'P 1'
#
loop_
_entity.id
_entity.type
_entity.pdbx_description
1 polymer ?
#
loop_
_entity_poly.entity_id
_entity_poly.type
_entity_poly.pdbx_seq_one_letter_code
_entity_poly.pdbx_strand_id
1 'polypeptide(L)'
;MNKRLFPAGAVALLALFAALAQFITLAHAQISPNDTARYLAGLKPAPGSPLAALTAEPAWQRHAAVLNKAWARLEKNQLAPIRTWSRTHLTAPQEL
;
A
#
# COMPACT_ATOMS: atom_id res chain seq x y z
N MET A 1 2.93 37.00 -50.48
CA MET A 1 3.81 36.90 -49.29
C MET A 1 2.89 36.93 -48.07
N ASN A 2 2.40 35.76 -47.67
CA ASN A 2 1.17 35.64 -46.88
C ASN A 2 1.55 35.41 -45.41
N LYS A 3 1.48 36.47 -44.60
CA LYS A 3 1.73 36.38 -43.16
C LYS A 3 0.57 35.64 -42.51
N ARG A 4 0.75 34.34 -42.24
CA ARG A 4 -0.15 33.53 -41.42
C ARG A 4 -0.07 34.03 -39.97
N LEU A 5 -0.94 34.97 -39.63
CA LEU A 5 -1.15 35.42 -38.26
C LEU A 5 -2.07 34.39 -37.58
N PHE A 6 -1.49 33.45 -36.83
CA PHE A 6 -2.27 32.53 -36.02
C PHE A 6 -3.05 33.32 -34.95
N PRO A 7 -4.36 33.06 -34.74
CA PRO A 7 -5.17 33.84 -33.81
C PRO A 7 -4.72 33.55 -32.38
N ALA A 8 -4.23 34.58 -31.67
CA ALA A 8 -3.78 34.51 -30.28
C ALA A 8 -4.83 33.89 -29.32
N GLY A 9 -6.12 33.98 -29.67
CA GLY A 9 -7.22 33.37 -28.91
C GLY A 9 -7.23 31.83 -28.91
N ALA A 10 -6.77 31.19 -29.99
CA ALA A 10 -6.69 29.73 -30.05
C ALA A 10 -5.56 29.18 -29.14
N VAL A 11 -4.47 29.94 -29.01
CA VAL A 11 -3.35 29.60 -28.13
C VAL A 11 -3.76 29.74 -26.65
N ALA A 12 -4.54 30.77 -26.32
CA ALA A 12 -5.02 31.00 -24.95
C ALA A 12 -6.02 29.94 -24.47
N LEU A 13 -6.94 29.48 -25.33
CA LEU A 13 -7.89 28.41 -24.97
C LEU A 13 -7.19 27.05 -24.78
N LEU A 14 -6.20 26.73 -25.62
CA LEU A 14 -5.38 25.51 -25.46
C LEU A 14 -4.55 25.55 -24.17
N ALA A 15 -3.99 26.72 -23.82
CA ALA A 15 -3.27 26.89 -22.57
C ALA A 15 -4.17 26.74 -21.33
N LEU A 16 -5.41 27.23 -21.39
CA LEU A 16 -6.39 27.06 -20.31
C LEU A 16 -6.83 25.59 -20.17
N PHE A 17 -7.05 24.89 -21.28
CA PHE A 17 -7.39 23.47 -21.28
C PHE A 17 -6.23 22.61 -20.74
N ALA A 18 -4.99 22.96 -21.10
CA ALA A 18 -3.79 22.30 -20.57
C ALA A 18 -3.59 22.57 -19.07
N ALA A 19 -3.85 23.80 -18.60
CA ALA A 19 -3.78 24.15 -17.18
C ALA A 19 -4.87 23.45 -16.34
N LEU A 20 -6.07 23.25 -16.90
CA LEU A 20 -7.14 22.45 -16.27
C LEU A 20 -6.81 20.95 -16.26
N ALA A 21 -6.15 20.42 -17.30
CA ALA A 21 -5.74 19.02 -17.35
C ALA A 21 -4.65 18.67 -16.31
N GLN A 22 -3.79 19.62 -15.93
CA GLN A 22 -2.77 19.45 -14.90
C GLN A 22 -3.34 19.29 -13.47
N PHE A 23 -4.58 19.72 -13.22
CA PHE A 23 -5.23 19.51 -11.92
C PHE A 23 -5.77 18.08 -11.74
N ILE A 24 -5.95 17.31 -12.82
CA ILE A 24 -6.50 15.95 -12.75
C ILE A 24 -5.44 14.93 -12.30
N THR A 25 -4.14 15.27 -12.38
CA THR A 25 -3.02 14.35 -12.12
C THR A 25 -2.50 14.35 -10.67
N LEU A 26 -3.21 14.90 -9.69
CA LEU A 26 -2.71 15.03 -8.30
C LEU A 26 -3.10 13.90 -7.34
N ALA A 27 -3.73 12.82 -7.81
CA ALA A 27 -4.10 11.70 -6.94
C ALA A 27 -3.92 10.32 -7.59
N HIS A 28 -2.80 10.07 -8.28
CA HIS A 28 -2.34 8.69 -8.42
C HIS A 28 -1.70 8.28 -7.10
N ALA A 29 -2.53 7.92 -6.11
CA ALA A 29 -2.08 7.30 -4.88
C ALA A 29 -1.28 6.04 -5.26
N GLN A 30 0.04 6.15 -5.23
CA GLN A 30 0.94 5.06 -5.58
C GLN A 30 0.72 3.94 -4.58
N ILE A 31 0.29 2.77 -5.06
CA ILE A 31 0.22 1.58 -4.22
C ILE A 31 1.66 1.22 -3.86
N SER A 32 2.02 1.41 -2.59
CA SER A 32 3.35 1.03 -2.11
C SER A 32 3.50 -0.49 -2.15
N PRO A 33 4.69 -1.02 -2.50
CA PRO A 33 4.98 -2.45 -2.36
C PRO A 33 4.64 -2.99 -0.96
N ASN A 34 4.83 -2.17 0.07
CA ASN A 34 4.47 -2.54 1.45
C ASN A 34 2.95 -2.68 1.64
N ASP A 35 2.13 -1.83 1.01
CA ASP A 35 0.67 -1.95 1.07
C ASP A 35 0.18 -3.21 0.37
N THR A 36 0.76 -3.53 -0.78
CA THR A 36 0.49 -4.78 -1.50
C THR A 36 0.86 -5.98 -0.65
N ALA A 37 2.06 -5.97 -0.05
CA ALA A 37 2.51 -7.05 0.83
C ALA A 37 1.56 -7.25 2.02
N ARG A 38 1.15 -6.15 2.67
CA ARG A 38 0.16 -6.19 3.75
C ARG A 38 -1.17 -6.78 3.28
N TYR A 39 -1.70 -6.29 2.16
CA TYR A 39 -2.96 -6.76 1.59
C TYR A 39 -2.96 -8.28 1.34
N LEU A 40 -1.90 -8.78 0.71
CA LEU A 40 -1.73 -10.21 0.41
C LEU A 40 -1.58 -11.06 1.69
N ALA A 41 -0.87 -10.53 2.68
CA ALA A 41 -0.70 -11.14 3.99
C ALA A 41 -1.96 -11.10 4.88
N GLY A 42 -3.09 -10.58 4.38
CA GLY A 42 -4.32 -10.44 5.17
C GLY A 42 -4.25 -9.33 6.23
N LEU A 43 -3.25 -8.45 6.14
CA LEU A 43 -3.11 -7.26 6.97
C LEU A 43 -3.77 -6.08 6.27
N LYS A 44 -4.42 -5.20 7.04
CA LYS A 44 -4.95 -3.94 6.48
C LYS A 44 -3.79 -3.10 5.93
N PRO A 45 -3.87 -2.55 4.71
CA PRO A 45 -2.91 -1.57 4.18
C PRO A 45 -2.84 -0.29 5.03
N ALA A 46 -1.92 0.62 4.71
CA ALA A 46 -1.84 1.91 5.38
C ALA A 46 -3.13 2.76 5.19
N PRO A 47 -3.47 3.64 6.16
CA PRO A 47 -4.58 4.58 5.99
C PRO A 47 -4.36 5.45 4.75
N GLY A 48 -5.39 5.56 3.89
CA GLY A 48 -5.29 6.30 2.63
C GLY A 48 -4.75 5.50 1.44
N SER A 49 -4.38 4.22 1.63
CA SER A 49 -4.00 3.34 0.53
C SER A 49 -5.21 3.02 -0.36
N PRO A 50 -5.07 3.04 -1.70
CA PRO A 50 -6.14 2.62 -2.62
C PRO A 50 -6.64 1.20 -2.36
N LEU A 51 -5.76 0.34 -1.81
CA LEU A 51 -6.08 -1.06 -1.48
C LEU A 51 -6.98 -1.18 -0.24
N ALA A 52 -7.15 -0.13 0.56
CA ALA A 52 -7.95 -0.18 1.79
C ALA A 52 -9.42 -0.50 1.49
N ALA A 53 -9.98 0.03 0.39
CA ALA A 53 -11.37 -0.25 0.00
C ALA A 53 -11.61 -1.73 -0.30
N LEU A 54 -10.62 -2.42 -0.88
CA LEU A 54 -10.69 -3.85 -1.21
C LEU A 54 -10.72 -4.76 0.03
N THR A 55 -10.32 -4.23 1.21
CA THR A 55 -10.38 -5.00 2.46
C THR A 55 -11.80 -5.12 3.04
N ALA A 56 -12.76 -4.34 2.51
CA ALA A 56 -14.16 -4.45 2.90
C ALA A 56 -14.86 -5.68 2.30
N GLU A 57 -14.28 -6.29 1.26
CA GLU A 57 -14.83 -7.45 0.57
C GLU A 57 -14.92 -8.66 1.51
N PRO A 58 -16.08 -9.32 1.66
CA PRO A 58 -16.24 -10.48 2.53
C PRO A 58 -15.26 -11.63 2.22
N ALA A 59 -14.94 -11.84 0.94
CA ALA A 59 -13.95 -12.85 0.55
C ALA A 59 -12.55 -12.55 1.13
N TRP A 60 -12.12 -11.29 1.08
CA TRP A 60 -10.84 -10.87 1.66
C TRP A 60 -10.87 -10.96 3.19
N GLN A 61 -11.97 -10.59 3.85
CA GLN A 61 -12.09 -10.73 5.30
C GLN A 61 -11.96 -12.18 5.77
N ARG A 62 -12.54 -13.13 5.03
CA ARG A 62 -12.36 -14.56 5.29
C ARG A 62 -10.91 -14.99 5.11
N HIS A 63 -10.24 -14.55 4.03
CA HIS A 63 -8.81 -14.79 3.79
C HIS A 63 -7.95 -14.29 4.95
N ALA A 64 -8.16 -13.03 5.37
CA ALA A 64 -7.47 -12.43 6.51
C ALA A 64 -7.73 -13.20 7.81
N ALA A 65 -8.96 -13.64 8.07
CA ALA A 65 -9.31 -14.43 9.25
C ALA A 65 -8.60 -15.80 9.27
N VAL A 66 -8.51 -16.47 8.12
CA VAL A 66 -7.77 -17.75 7.99
C VAL A 66 -6.30 -17.56 8.32
N LEU A 67 -5.66 -16.54 7.75
CA LEU A 67 -4.26 -16.23 8.03
C LEU A 67 -4.03 -15.88 9.50
N ASN A 68 -4.87 -15.03 10.08
CA ASN A 68 -4.81 -14.68 11.50
C ASN A 68 -4.90 -15.93 12.41
N LYS A 69 -5.82 -16.85 12.10
CA LYS A 69 -5.96 -18.10 12.85
C LYS A 69 -4.72 -19.00 12.71
N ALA A 70 -4.16 -19.10 11.51
CA ALA A 70 -2.95 -19.88 11.27
C ALA A 70 -1.76 -19.31 12.05
N TRP A 71 -1.58 -17.98 12.02
CA TRP A 71 -0.51 -17.30 12.74
C TRP A 71 -0.67 -17.43 14.26
N ALA A 72 -1.89 -17.27 14.78
CA ALA A 72 -2.16 -17.46 16.21
C ALA A 72 -1.83 -18.87 16.69
N ARG A 73 -2.10 -19.89 15.87
CA ARG A 73 -1.72 -21.28 16.16
C ARG A 73 -0.21 -21.47 16.15
N LEU A 74 0.48 -20.94 15.15
CA LEU A 74 1.94 -20.98 15.04
C LEU A 74 2.59 -20.32 16.27
N GLU A 75 2.13 -19.12 16.60
CA GLU A 75 2.57 -18.33 17.74
C GLU A 75 2.44 -19.13 19.04
N LYS A 76 1.23 -19.65 19.31
CA LYS A 76 0.93 -20.40 20.54
C LYS A 76 1.74 -21.69 20.65
N ASN A 77 1.83 -22.45 19.57
CA ASN A 77 2.31 -23.83 19.65
C ASN A 77 3.82 -23.95 19.43
N GLN A 78 4.45 -22.98 18.78
CA GLN A 78 5.85 -23.09 18.35
C GLN A 78 6.65 -21.88 18.82
N LEU A 79 6.27 -20.67 18.40
CA LEU A 79 7.12 -19.49 18.60
C LEU A 79 7.17 -19.06 20.06
N ALA A 80 6.05 -19.10 20.79
CA ALA A 80 6.02 -18.75 22.21
C ALA A 80 6.85 -19.74 23.07
N PRO A 81 6.69 -21.08 22.94
CA PRO A 81 7.57 -22.03 23.62
C PRO A 81 9.05 -21.84 23.29
N ILE A 82 9.39 -21.65 22.01
CA ILE A 82 10.77 -21.40 21.57
C ILE A 82 11.32 -20.13 22.21
N ARG A 83 10.54 -19.04 22.28
CA ARG A 83 10.95 -17.80 22.96
C ARG A 83 11.14 -17.99 24.45
N THR A 84 10.25 -18.73 25.11
CA THR A 84 10.38 -19.03 26.53
C THR A 84 11.67 -19.81 26.79
N TRP A 85 11.88 -20.89 26.04
CA TRP A 85 13.12 -21.68 26.11
C TRP A 85 14.36 -20.84 25.79
N SER A 86 14.31 -20.02 24.74
CA SER A 86 15.42 -19.16 24.33
C SER A 86 15.80 -18.18 25.43
N ARG A 87 14.83 -17.55 26.10
CA ARG A 87 15.11 -16.64 27.22
C ARG A 87 15.68 -17.36 28.43
N THR A 88 15.32 -18.62 28.67
CA THR A 88 15.82 -19.39 29.82
C THR A 88 17.18 -20.03 29.56
N HIS A 89 17.56 -20.27 28.31
CA HIS A 89 18.74 -21.07 27.96
C HIS A 89 19.77 -20.37 27.07
N LEU A 90 19.39 -19.32 26.33
CA LEU A 90 20.34 -18.53 25.56
C LEU A 90 20.74 -17.31 26.40
N THR A 91 21.96 -17.33 26.93
CA THR A 91 22.61 -16.14 27.50
C THR A 91 22.90 -15.14 26.37
N ALA A 92 23.00 -13.85 26.71
CA ALA A 92 23.28 -12.77 25.76
C ALA A 92 24.41 -13.14 24.77
N PRO A 93 24.38 -12.63 23.52
CA PRO A 93 25.44 -12.88 22.55
C PRO A 93 26.80 -12.62 23.21
N GLN A 94 27.71 -13.58 23.11
CA GLN A 94 29.12 -13.29 23.38
C GLN A 94 29.54 -12.29 22.30
N GLU A 95 29.64 -11.02 22.68
CA GLU A 95 30.30 -9.98 21.89
C GLU A 95 31.70 -10.50 21.57
N LEU A 96 31.96 -10.78 20.28
CA LEU A 96 33.29 -11.12 19.76
C LEU A 96 34.08 -9.85 19.46
#